data_AF-Q3MGJ4-F1
#
_entry.id   AF-Q3MGJ4-F1
#
_cell.length_a   1.000
_cell.length_b   1.000
_cell.length_c   1.000
_cell.angle_alpha   90.00
_cell.angle_beta   90.00
_cell.angle_gamma   90.00
#
_symmetry.space_group_name_H-M   'P 1'
#
loop_
_entity.id
_entity.type
_entity.pdbx_description
1 polymer ?
#
loop_
_entity_poly.entity_id
_entity_poly.type
_entity_poly.pdbx_seq_one_letter_code
_entity_poly.pdbx_strand_id
1 'polypeptide(L)'
;MISPLKFLLSLQLKHLKNSQINKGFTLIELLVAIILAVLVITPLMGFMISVLNSDRQEQAKATTEQEIQAALDYMARDLQQAVYIYDADGITRDRNTTTVASSGIRDQIPPVKSAPNCSPTGASNTNVCTPILVFWKREFVANSVGVGSATDTVRDDGFAYSLVAYYLITNPNAANPTWSPSARIGRFELRGSVNAAYSNATANTGFNPPPLSDTFTGSTLKEKMNQWQTALGASGSYTQRVETLVDFISTTSPAITCPAPKLVGSPTSGFSACVDSAEVVAQVYLRGNAFVRLNNNNNIAFNNNVATYFPNGSIRAQGRGFLFTK
;
A
#
# COMPACT_ATOMS: atom_id res chain seq x y z
N MET A 1 -64.14 30.00 74.70
CA MET A 1 -65.26 29.17 74.20
C MET A 1 -65.05 28.90 72.71
N ILE A 2 -64.62 27.69 72.36
CA ILE A 2 -64.42 27.27 70.96
C ILE A 2 -65.73 26.63 70.48
N SER A 3 -66.27 27.15 69.37
CA SER A 3 -67.56 26.72 68.79
C SER A 3 -67.59 25.20 68.52
N PRO A 4 -68.71 24.50 68.85
CA PRO A 4 -68.85 23.05 68.66
C PRO A 4 -68.69 22.63 67.19
N LEU A 5 -68.91 23.56 66.25
CA LEU A 5 -68.73 23.33 64.82
C LEU A 5 -67.25 23.16 64.43
N LYS A 6 -66.32 23.88 65.08
CA LYS A 6 -64.87 23.73 64.85
C LYS A 6 -64.34 22.41 65.40
N PHE A 7 -64.93 21.92 66.49
CA PHE A 7 -64.55 20.65 67.08
C PHE A 7 -64.98 19.47 66.19
N LEU A 8 -66.22 19.49 65.69
CA LEU A 8 -66.73 18.49 64.74
C LEU A 8 -65.97 18.49 63.41
N LEU A 9 -65.63 19.66 62.85
CA LEU A 9 -64.79 19.75 61.65
C LEU A 9 -63.37 19.20 61.87
N SER A 10 -62.78 19.45 63.05
CA SER A 10 -61.44 18.92 63.38
C SER A 10 -61.40 17.40 63.55
N LEU A 11 -62.53 16.80 63.95
CA LEU A 11 -62.70 15.34 64.06
C LEU A 11 -62.87 14.68 62.69
N GLN A 12 -63.63 15.28 61.77
CA GLN A 12 -63.79 14.74 60.41
C GLN A 12 -62.53 14.92 59.54
N LEU A 13 -61.78 16.01 59.70
CA LEU A 13 -60.50 16.23 59.00
C LEU A 13 -59.38 15.30 59.49
N LYS A 14 -59.42 14.85 60.75
CA LYS A 14 -58.46 13.86 61.29
C LYS A 14 -58.71 12.44 60.79
N HIS A 15 -59.93 12.11 60.38
CA HIS A 15 -60.25 10.78 59.85
C HIS A 15 -59.92 10.61 58.35
N LEU A 16 -59.63 11.71 57.63
CA LEU A 16 -59.35 11.71 56.19
C LEU A 16 -57.85 11.66 55.82
N LYS A 17 -56.93 11.70 56.78
CA LYS A 17 -55.49 11.64 56.52
C LYS A 17 -54.79 10.57 57.35
N ASN A 18 -55.09 9.33 57.01
CA ASN A 18 -54.11 8.27 57.08
C ASN A 18 -54.51 7.14 56.12
N SER A 19 -54.56 7.45 54.82
CA SER A 19 -54.27 6.39 53.87
C SER A 19 -52.80 6.07 54.09
N GLN A 20 -52.52 4.90 54.66
CA GLN A 20 -51.19 4.34 54.48
C GLN A 20 -51.02 4.16 52.97
N ILE A 21 -50.34 5.14 52.36
CA ILE A 21 -49.85 4.99 51.01
C ILE A 21 -48.78 3.90 51.16
N ASN A 22 -49.15 2.66 50.85
CA ASN A 22 -48.21 1.57 50.69
C ASN A 22 -47.30 1.96 49.51
N LYS A 23 -46.22 2.70 49.80
CA LYS A 23 -45.23 3.18 48.82
C LYS A 23 -44.18 2.11 48.52
N GLY A 24 -44.64 0.88 48.26
CA GLY A 24 -43.80 -0.24 47.87
C GLY A 24 -44.31 -0.81 46.56
N PHE A 25 -43.41 -1.06 45.61
CA PHE A 25 -43.74 -1.78 44.39
C PHE A 25 -44.12 -3.22 44.75
N THR A 26 -45.18 -3.74 44.14
CA THR A 26 -45.53 -5.15 44.27
C THR A 26 -44.49 -6.00 43.53
N LEU A 27 -44.24 -7.23 44.01
CA LEU A 27 -43.30 -8.14 43.35
C LEU A 27 -43.69 -8.43 41.89
N ILE A 28 -44.99 -8.40 41.59
CA ILE A 28 -45.51 -8.56 40.22
C ILE A 28 -45.29 -7.34 39.33
N GLU A 29 -45.40 -6.10 39.84
CA GLU A 29 -45.04 -4.89 39.07
C GLU A 29 -43.56 -4.90 38.72
N LEU A 30 -42.69 -5.30 39.64
CA LEU A 30 -41.25 -5.37 39.41
C LEU A 30 -40.91 -6.48 38.39
N LEU A 31 -41.62 -7.61 38.44
CA LEU A 31 -41.50 -8.68 37.44
C LEU A 31 -41.94 -8.20 36.05
N VAL A 32 -43.10 -7.55 35.94
CA VAL A 32 -43.61 -7.03 34.66
C VAL A 32 -42.70 -5.94 34.10
N ALA A 33 -42.18 -5.04 34.96
CA ALA A 33 -41.24 -4.01 34.54
C ALA A 33 -39.94 -4.60 33.97
N ILE A 34 -39.39 -5.65 34.59
CA ILE A 34 -38.20 -6.34 34.07
C ILE A 34 -38.51 -7.02 32.73
N ILE A 35 -39.66 -7.69 32.60
CA ILE A 35 -40.06 -8.35 31.35
C ILE A 35 -40.20 -7.33 30.22
N LEU A 36 -40.89 -6.21 30.48
CA LEU A 36 -41.06 -5.13 29.50
C LEU A 36 -39.71 -4.47 29.16
N ALA A 37 -38.83 -4.27 30.14
CA ALA A 37 -37.49 -3.74 29.90
C ALA A 37 -36.67 -4.67 29.00
N VAL A 38 -36.66 -5.98 29.26
CA VAL A 38 -35.96 -6.97 28.41
C VAL A 38 -36.53 -6.98 26.99
N LEU A 39 -37.86 -6.92 26.86
CA LEU A 39 -38.55 -6.93 25.57
C LEU A 39 -38.18 -5.69 24.72
N VAL A 40 -37.96 -4.53 25.36
CA VAL A 40 -37.57 -3.29 24.67
C VAL A 40 -36.06 -3.18 24.44
N ILE A 41 -35.23 -3.53 25.43
CA ILE A 41 -33.76 -3.34 25.36
C ILE A 41 -33.13 -4.32 24.36
N THR A 42 -33.59 -5.56 24.30
CA THR A 42 -33.01 -6.60 23.42
C THR A 42 -33.03 -6.20 21.94
N PRO A 43 -34.16 -5.79 21.33
CA PRO A 43 -34.18 -5.39 19.92
C PRO A 43 -33.39 -4.10 19.67
N LEU A 44 -33.37 -3.15 20.62
CA LEU A 44 -32.56 -1.93 20.50
C LEU A 44 -31.06 -2.25 20.48
N MET A 45 -30.60 -3.15 21.35
CA MET A 45 -29.21 -3.60 21.38
C MET A 45 -28.85 -4.37 20.11
N GLY A 46 -29.75 -5.23 19.62
CA GLY A 46 -29.58 -5.94 18.35
C GLY A 46 -29.46 -4.99 17.15
N PHE A 47 -30.33 -3.97 17.09
CA PHE A 47 -30.25 -2.93 16.06
C PHE A 47 -28.92 -2.17 16.14
N MET A 48 -28.49 -1.77 17.33
CA MET A 48 -27.23 -1.06 17.52
C MET A 48 -26.02 -1.87 17.06
N ILE A 49 -25.97 -3.18 17.38
CA ILE A 49 -24.89 -4.06 16.89
C ILE A 49 -24.88 -4.15 15.36
N SER A 50 -26.07 -4.22 14.75
CA SER A 50 -26.20 -4.22 13.28
C SER A 50 -25.63 -2.95 12.66
N VAL A 51 -25.98 -1.78 13.21
CA VAL A 51 -25.45 -0.48 12.77
C VAL A 51 -23.94 -0.42 12.94
N LEU A 52 -23.41 -0.79 14.12
CA LEU A 52 -21.96 -0.80 14.36
C LEU A 52 -21.20 -1.73 13.43
N ASN A 53 -21.76 -2.91 13.12
CA ASN A 53 -21.15 -3.84 12.18
C ASN A 53 -21.19 -3.31 10.75
N SER A 54 -22.29 -2.70 10.34
CA SER A 54 -22.42 -2.03 9.04
C SER A 54 -21.40 -0.89 8.92
N ASP A 55 -21.31 -0.03 9.93
CA ASP A 55 -20.37 1.09 9.96
C ASP A 55 -18.92 0.61 9.86
N ARG A 56 -18.55 -0.45 10.59
CA ARG A 56 -17.22 -1.06 10.50
C ARG A 56 -16.92 -1.61 9.10
N GLN A 57 -17.89 -2.26 8.48
CA GLN A 57 -17.74 -2.80 7.13
C GLN A 57 -17.54 -1.69 6.10
N GLU A 58 -18.38 -0.64 6.15
CA GLU A 58 -18.28 0.48 5.22
C GLU A 58 -16.99 1.29 5.46
N GLN A 59 -16.57 1.47 6.72
CA GLN A 59 -15.30 2.11 7.04
C GLN A 59 -14.10 1.32 6.49
N ALA A 60 -14.09 -0.01 6.64
CA ALA A 60 -13.00 -0.85 6.14
C ALA A 60 -12.88 -0.80 4.60
N LYS A 61 -14.02 -0.75 3.90
CA LYS A 61 -14.07 -0.62 2.44
C LYS A 61 -13.57 0.75 1.99
N ALA A 62 -14.16 1.82 2.54
CA ALA A 62 -13.81 3.20 2.18
C ALA A 62 -12.34 3.52 2.45
N THR A 63 -11.81 3.05 3.59
CA THR A 63 -10.38 3.24 3.94
C THR A 63 -9.47 2.53 2.95
N THR A 64 -9.75 1.26 2.64
CA THR A 64 -8.94 0.51 1.66
C THR A 64 -9.03 1.14 0.27
N GLU A 65 -10.20 1.61 -0.15
CA GLU A 65 -10.35 2.29 -1.44
C GLU A 65 -9.52 3.58 -1.52
N GLN A 66 -9.57 4.41 -0.47
CA GLN A 66 -8.78 5.64 -0.39
C GLN A 66 -7.27 5.34 -0.43
N GLU A 67 -6.80 4.33 0.30
CA GLU A 67 -5.39 3.92 0.28
C GLU A 67 -4.94 3.42 -1.10
N ILE A 68 -5.79 2.64 -1.79
CA ILE A 68 -5.49 2.15 -3.15
C ILE A 68 -5.41 3.31 -4.14
N GLN A 69 -6.33 4.28 -4.07
CA GLN A 69 -6.29 5.48 -4.92
C GLN A 69 -5.03 6.30 -4.65
N ALA A 70 -4.70 6.55 -3.37
CA ALA A 70 -3.49 7.27 -2.99
C ALA A 70 -2.21 6.55 -3.48
N ALA A 71 -2.18 5.22 -3.43
CA ALA A 71 -1.08 4.41 -3.94
C ALA A 71 -0.91 4.53 -5.46
N LEU A 72 -2.02 4.43 -6.19
CA LEU A 72 -2.05 4.59 -7.65
C LEU A 72 -1.56 5.98 -8.05
N ASP A 73 -2.04 7.02 -7.37
CA ASP A 73 -1.61 8.40 -7.62
C ASP A 73 -0.13 8.60 -7.32
N TYR A 74 0.37 8.00 -6.24
CA TYR A 74 1.80 8.02 -5.90
C TYR A 74 2.65 7.35 -6.99
N MET A 75 2.26 6.14 -7.41
CA MET A 75 2.94 5.41 -8.49
C MET A 75 2.87 6.17 -9.82
N ALA A 76 1.74 6.79 -10.14
CA ALA A 76 1.58 7.57 -11.35
C ALA A 76 2.48 8.82 -11.37
N ARG A 77 2.62 9.53 -10.24
CA ARG A 77 3.56 10.65 -10.12
C ARG A 77 5.02 10.21 -10.31
N ASP A 78 5.40 9.07 -9.73
CA ASP A 78 6.73 8.49 -9.88
C ASP A 78 6.97 8.07 -11.35
N LEU A 79 5.96 7.47 -11.99
CA LEU A 79 5.99 7.09 -13.41
C LEU A 79 6.03 8.27 -14.38
N GLN A 80 5.42 9.41 -14.05
CA GLN A 80 5.51 10.61 -14.88
C GLN A 80 6.95 11.13 -14.99
N GLN A 81 7.79 10.85 -13.99
CA GLN A 81 9.23 11.15 -14.00
C GLN A 81 10.06 10.05 -14.66
N ALA A 82 9.43 8.94 -15.08
CA ALA A 82 10.12 7.84 -15.71
C ALA A 82 10.72 8.26 -17.04
N VAL A 83 11.91 7.73 -17.27
CA VAL A 83 12.74 7.93 -18.43
C VAL A 83 12.83 6.62 -19.24
N TYR A 84 12.78 5.49 -18.55
CA TYR A 84 12.74 4.15 -19.16
C TYR A 84 12.01 3.19 -18.24
N ILE A 85 11.11 2.37 -18.77
CA ILE A 85 10.38 1.35 -18.00
C ILE A 85 10.78 -0.03 -18.53
N TYR A 86 11.15 -0.94 -17.62
CA TYR A 86 11.47 -2.32 -17.98
C TYR A 86 10.19 -3.10 -18.24
N ASP A 87 10.15 -3.79 -19.38
CA ASP A 87 9.07 -4.72 -19.71
C ASP A 87 9.26 -6.07 -19.01
N ALA A 88 8.30 -6.98 -19.24
CA ALA A 88 8.32 -8.32 -18.65
C ALA A 88 9.64 -9.08 -18.95
N ASP A 89 10.19 -8.95 -20.16
CA ASP A 89 11.45 -9.60 -20.51
C ASP A 89 12.63 -9.03 -19.72
N GLY A 90 12.68 -7.71 -19.57
CA GLY A 90 13.75 -7.02 -18.83
C GLY A 90 13.82 -7.43 -17.36
N ILE A 91 12.69 -7.72 -16.71
CA ILE A 91 12.67 -8.06 -15.28
C ILE A 91 12.67 -9.56 -14.97
N THR A 92 12.34 -10.42 -15.94
CA THR A 92 12.26 -11.88 -15.73
C THR A 92 13.53 -12.62 -16.13
N ARG A 93 14.43 -11.98 -16.89
CA ARG A 93 15.68 -12.56 -17.38
C ARG A 93 16.87 -12.01 -16.58
N ASP A 94 17.90 -12.84 -16.43
CA ASP A 94 19.18 -12.41 -15.87
C ASP A 94 20.01 -11.69 -16.93
N ARG A 95 21.02 -10.95 -16.48
CA ARG A 95 21.99 -10.30 -17.35
C ARG A 95 22.71 -11.33 -18.23
N ASN A 96 22.75 -11.06 -19.53
CA ASN A 96 23.44 -11.89 -20.51
C ASN A 96 24.34 -11.04 -21.40
N THR A 97 25.65 -11.21 -21.27
CA THR A 97 26.66 -10.47 -22.04
C THR A 97 26.97 -11.07 -23.41
N THR A 98 26.53 -12.31 -23.66
CA THR A 98 26.77 -13.03 -24.93
C THR A 98 25.64 -12.75 -25.92
N THR A 99 24.40 -12.74 -25.45
CA THR A 99 23.20 -12.49 -26.27
C THR A 99 22.41 -11.32 -25.69
N VAL A 100 22.81 -10.10 -26.06
CA VAL A 100 22.29 -8.85 -25.48
C VAL A 100 20.77 -8.69 -25.65
N ALA A 101 20.20 -9.19 -26.75
CA ALA A 101 18.75 -9.19 -26.99
C ALA A 101 17.94 -10.02 -25.96
N SER A 102 18.60 -10.98 -25.30
CA SER A 102 18.00 -11.82 -24.27
C SER A 102 18.40 -11.43 -22.85
N SER A 103 19.15 -10.34 -22.68
CA SER A 103 19.56 -9.84 -21.36
C SER A 103 18.36 -9.24 -20.60
N GLY A 104 18.44 -9.29 -19.27
CA GLY A 104 17.58 -8.57 -18.34
C GLY A 104 18.33 -8.17 -17.07
N ILE A 105 17.61 -7.68 -16.08
CA ILE A 105 18.14 -7.14 -14.82
C ILE A 105 17.71 -7.92 -13.58
N ARG A 106 17.09 -9.10 -13.74
CA ARG A 106 16.51 -9.87 -12.63
C ARG A 106 17.53 -10.16 -11.52
N ASP A 107 18.75 -10.51 -11.89
CA ASP A 107 19.87 -10.82 -11.00
C ASP A 107 20.51 -9.58 -10.35
N GLN A 108 20.11 -8.38 -10.79
CA GLN A 108 20.62 -7.10 -10.33
C GLN A 108 19.68 -6.40 -9.35
N ILE A 109 18.43 -6.87 -9.24
CA ILE A 109 17.40 -6.31 -8.37
C ILE A 109 16.96 -7.33 -7.30
N PRO A 110 16.37 -6.87 -6.18
CA PRO A 110 15.69 -7.76 -5.24
C PRO A 110 14.60 -8.60 -5.93
N PRO A 111 14.32 -9.83 -5.46
CA PRO A 111 14.95 -10.49 -4.31
C PRO A 111 16.28 -11.18 -4.63
N VAL A 112 16.62 -11.43 -5.91
CA VAL A 112 17.85 -12.18 -6.26
C VAL A 112 19.08 -11.46 -5.73
N LYS A 113 19.14 -10.14 -5.93
CA LYS A 113 20.07 -9.26 -5.23
C LYS A 113 19.45 -8.78 -3.93
N SER A 114 19.81 -9.40 -2.82
CA SER A 114 19.16 -9.17 -1.52
C SER A 114 19.16 -7.69 -1.11
N ALA A 115 18.02 -7.25 -0.56
CA ALA A 115 17.84 -6.00 0.15
C ALA A 115 17.12 -6.26 1.48
N PRO A 116 17.26 -5.40 2.51
CA PRO A 116 16.42 -5.48 3.70
C PRO A 116 14.94 -5.48 3.33
N ASN A 117 14.15 -6.33 4.00
CA ASN A 117 12.73 -6.63 3.73
C ASN A 117 12.44 -7.36 2.41
N CYS A 118 13.47 -7.68 1.60
CA CYS A 118 13.29 -8.37 0.33
C CYS A 118 14.55 -9.14 -0.08
N SER A 119 14.62 -10.42 0.29
CA SER A 119 15.79 -11.27 0.11
C SER A 119 15.42 -12.55 -0.63
N PRO A 120 16.37 -13.24 -1.28
CA PRO A 120 16.09 -14.53 -1.89
C PRO A 120 15.69 -15.49 -0.77
N THR A 121 14.62 -16.26 -1.01
CA THR A 121 14.00 -17.15 -0.02
C THR A 121 15.02 -18.16 0.52
N GLY A 122 15.63 -17.85 1.67
CA GLY A 122 16.16 -18.84 2.59
C GLY A 122 15.05 -19.33 3.51
N ALA A 123 15.25 -20.48 4.16
CA ALA A 123 14.27 -21.13 5.05
C ALA A 123 13.71 -20.25 6.20
N SER A 124 14.25 -19.05 6.41
CA SER A 124 13.83 -18.06 7.42
C SER A 124 13.13 -16.81 6.86
N ASN A 125 12.99 -16.64 5.54
CA ASN A 125 12.30 -15.49 4.94
C ASN A 125 11.14 -15.97 4.05
N THR A 126 9.92 -15.90 4.57
CA THR A 126 8.69 -16.34 3.90
C THR A 126 8.13 -15.34 2.89
N ASN A 127 8.70 -14.13 2.82
CA ASN A 127 8.24 -13.07 1.93
C ASN A 127 8.65 -13.36 0.49
N VAL A 128 7.69 -13.65 -0.37
CA VAL A 128 7.94 -13.75 -1.82
C VAL A 128 7.77 -12.35 -2.41
N CYS A 129 8.90 -11.67 -2.64
CA CYS A 129 8.96 -10.43 -3.39
C CYS A 129 8.93 -10.71 -4.89
N THR A 130 7.93 -10.16 -5.59
CA THR A 130 7.85 -10.24 -7.04
C THR A 130 7.93 -8.82 -7.62
N PRO A 131 8.92 -8.49 -8.48
CA PRO A 131 8.96 -7.19 -9.15
C PRO A 131 7.78 -7.07 -10.13
N ILE A 132 7.04 -5.97 -10.06
CA ILE A 132 5.87 -5.71 -10.94
C ILE A 132 6.09 -4.48 -11.82
N LEU A 133 6.81 -3.47 -11.32
CA LEU A 133 7.06 -2.25 -12.05
C LEU A 133 8.47 -1.76 -11.73
N VAL A 134 9.34 -1.69 -12.73
CA VAL A 134 10.72 -1.25 -12.56
C VAL A 134 11.03 -0.22 -13.63
N PHE A 135 11.54 0.94 -13.23
CA PHE A 135 11.85 2.02 -14.14
C PHE A 135 12.97 2.92 -13.62
N TRP A 136 13.62 3.58 -14.57
CA TRP A 136 14.52 4.69 -14.29
C TRP A 136 13.74 5.97 -14.27
N LYS A 137 13.91 6.79 -13.23
CA LYS A 137 13.40 8.16 -13.19
C LYS A 137 14.52 9.17 -13.06
N ARG A 138 14.25 10.40 -13.47
CA ARG A 138 15.11 11.56 -13.21
C ARG A 138 14.53 12.34 -12.04
N GLU A 139 15.24 12.31 -10.92
CA GLU A 139 14.84 12.95 -9.67
C GLU A 139 15.53 14.30 -9.54
N PHE A 140 14.78 15.33 -9.14
CA PHE A 140 15.33 16.63 -8.78
C PHE A 140 15.81 16.60 -7.33
N VAL A 141 17.06 17.02 -7.10
CA VAL A 141 17.67 17.08 -5.79
C VAL A 141 17.99 18.54 -5.49
N ALA A 142 17.20 19.14 -4.59
CA ALA A 142 17.34 20.54 -4.25
C ALA A 142 18.66 20.82 -3.51
N ASN A 143 19.26 21.99 -3.76
CA ASN A 143 20.49 22.46 -3.09
C ASN A 143 21.65 21.43 -3.11
N SER A 144 21.82 20.71 -4.21
CA SER A 144 22.78 19.60 -4.31
C SER A 144 24.07 19.94 -5.06
N VAL A 145 24.12 21.11 -5.70
CA VAL A 145 25.23 21.54 -6.55
C VAL A 145 25.78 22.87 -6.06
N GLY A 146 27.07 22.97 -5.78
CA GLY A 146 27.71 24.26 -5.47
C GLY A 146 28.03 25.08 -6.72
N VAL A 147 28.07 26.41 -6.59
CA VAL A 147 28.30 27.32 -7.74
C VAL A 147 29.77 27.28 -8.21
N GLY A 148 30.73 27.18 -7.28
CA GLY A 148 32.17 27.12 -7.57
C GLY A 148 32.92 25.98 -6.87
N SER A 149 32.36 25.37 -5.84
CA SER A 149 32.92 24.21 -5.13
C SER A 149 31.83 23.35 -4.47
N ALA A 150 32.10 22.05 -4.29
CA ALA A 150 31.19 21.13 -3.60
C ALA A 150 30.93 21.52 -2.12
N THR A 151 31.78 22.36 -1.55
CA THR A 151 31.70 22.86 -0.17
C THR A 151 30.91 24.16 -0.03
N ASP A 152 30.43 24.74 -1.12
CA ASP A 152 29.76 26.04 -1.08
C ASP A 152 28.47 26.01 -0.24
N THR A 153 28.19 27.15 0.39
CA THR A 153 26.98 27.38 1.18
C THR A 153 25.80 27.83 0.33
N VAL A 154 26.07 28.49 -0.80
CA VAL A 154 25.06 28.81 -1.83
C VAL A 154 25.07 27.67 -2.84
N ARG A 155 23.89 27.08 -3.07
CA ARG A 155 23.75 25.88 -3.87
C ARG A 155 22.59 26.00 -4.83
N ASP A 156 22.79 25.42 -6.00
CA ASP A 156 21.78 25.22 -7.00
C ASP A 156 21.20 23.80 -6.90
N ASP A 157 20.07 23.63 -7.58
CA ASP A 157 19.41 22.35 -7.72
C ASP A 157 20.12 21.49 -8.77
N GLY A 158 20.11 20.18 -8.54
CA GLY A 158 20.68 19.19 -9.43
C GLY A 158 19.67 18.12 -9.79
N PHE A 159 20.07 17.22 -10.69
CA PHE A 159 19.30 16.03 -10.99
C PHE A 159 20.15 14.77 -10.84
N ALA A 160 19.52 13.70 -10.39
CA ALA A 160 20.10 12.37 -10.29
C ALA A 160 19.21 11.36 -11.01
N TYR A 161 19.81 10.28 -11.51
CA TYR A 161 19.05 9.12 -11.98
C TYR A 161 18.80 8.19 -10.81
N SER A 162 17.56 7.72 -10.67
CA SER A 162 17.15 6.78 -9.63
C SER A 162 16.46 5.60 -10.27
N LEU A 163 16.89 4.38 -9.93
CA LEU A 163 16.18 3.15 -10.29
C LEU A 163 15.11 2.91 -9.23
N VAL A 164 13.84 2.87 -9.62
CA VAL A 164 12.71 2.60 -8.74
C VAL A 164 12.08 1.27 -9.14
N ALA A 165 11.83 0.43 -8.14
CA ALA A 165 11.16 -0.85 -8.32
C ALA A 165 10.02 -1.01 -7.32
N TYR A 166 8.84 -1.37 -7.82
CA TYR A 166 7.70 -1.76 -7.02
C TYR A 166 7.53 -3.27 -7.04
N TYR A 167 7.31 -3.80 -5.84
CA TYR A 167 7.23 -5.22 -5.55
C TYR A 167 5.88 -5.58 -4.98
N LEU A 168 5.33 -6.70 -5.43
CA LEU A 168 4.31 -7.41 -4.67
C LEU A 168 5.01 -8.31 -3.65
N ILE A 169 4.75 -8.06 -2.37
CA ILE A 169 5.26 -8.87 -1.27
C ILE A 169 4.11 -9.77 -0.82
N THR A 170 4.17 -11.05 -1.19
CA THR A 170 3.21 -12.06 -0.72
C THR A 170 3.79 -12.81 0.47
N ASN A 171 2.94 -13.15 1.44
CA ASN A 171 3.32 -13.80 2.70
C ASN A 171 4.34 -13.00 3.54
N PRO A 172 4.04 -11.72 3.86
CA PRO A 172 4.91 -10.97 4.74
C PRO A 172 4.98 -11.66 6.11
N ASN A 173 6.19 -11.81 6.65
CA ASN A 173 6.51 -12.53 7.89
C ASN A 173 5.40 -12.40 8.94
N ALA A 174 4.77 -13.54 9.26
CA ALA A 174 3.66 -13.63 10.22
C ALA A 174 4.02 -13.18 11.64
N ALA A 175 5.31 -13.02 11.95
CA ALA A 175 5.80 -12.52 13.23
C ALA A 175 5.88 -10.98 13.33
N ASN A 176 5.52 -10.22 12.29
CA ASN A 176 5.54 -8.75 12.35
C ASN A 176 4.19 -8.19 12.84
N PRO A 177 4.06 -7.67 14.08
CA PRO A 177 2.80 -7.14 14.61
C PRO A 177 2.40 -5.79 13.99
N THR A 178 3.30 -5.13 13.25
CA THR A 178 3.08 -3.78 12.70
C THR A 178 2.11 -3.80 11.52
N TRP A 179 1.99 -4.94 10.84
CA TRP A 179 1.39 -5.00 9.52
C TRP A 179 0.48 -6.22 9.36
N SER A 180 -0.49 -6.12 8.45
CA SER A 180 -1.51 -7.15 8.24
C SER A 180 -0.95 -8.45 7.63
N PRO A 181 -1.67 -9.59 7.77
CA PRO A 181 -1.33 -10.85 7.10
C PRO A 181 -1.63 -10.84 5.59
N SER A 182 -2.06 -9.70 5.02
CA SER A 182 -2.32 -9.55 3.59
C SER A 182 -1.05 -9.31 2.77
N ALA A 183 -1.16 -9.31 1.44
CA ALA A 183 -0.03 -8.91 0.60
C ALA A 183 0.19 -7.40 0.69
N ARG A 184 1.40 -6.95 0.33
CA ARG A 184 1.81 -5.55 0.42
C ARG A 184 2.51 -5.10 -0.84
N ILE A 185 2.49 -3.79 -1.10
CA ILE A 185 3.33 -3.19 -2.14
C ILE A 185 4.57 -2.62 -1.48
N GLY A 186 5.72 -3.14 -1.89
CA GLY A 186 7.03 -2.62 -1.52
C GLY A 186 7.56 -1.66 -2.59
N ARG A 187 8.26 -0.61 -2.19
CA ARG A 187 9.00 0.29 -3.07
C ARG A 187 10.48 0.24 -2.70
N PHE A 188 11.31 0.01 -3.70
CA PHE A 188 12.77 0.08 -3.62
C PHE A 188 13.25 1.23 -4.48
N GLU A 189 14.24 1.96 -4.00
CA GLU A 189 14.86 3.06 -4.73
C GLU A 189 16.37 3.03 -4.57
N LEU A 190 17.07 3.11 -5.70
CA LEU A 190 18.51 3.18 -5.77
C LEU A 190 18.89 4.48 -6.49
N ARG A 191 19.18 5.52 -5.70
CA ARG A 191 19.49 6.86 -6.19
C ARG A 191 20.97 7.01 -6.54
N GLY A 192 21.23 7.62 -7.68
CA GLY A 192 22.57 7.98 -8.14
C GLY A 192 23.17 9.21 -7.49
N SER A 193 24.38 9.55 -7.92
CA SER A 193 24.95 10.87 -7.65
C SER A 193 24.29 11.90 -8.54
N VAL A 194 24.28 13.15 -8.07
CA VAL A 194 23.83 14.27 -8.89
C VAL A 194 24.83 14.51 -10.01
N ASN A 195 24.32 14.59 -11.25
CA ASN A 195 25.12 14.68 -12.47
C ASN A 195 25.52 16.15 -12.76
N ALA A 196 26.34 16.71 -11.87
CA ALA A 196 26.87 18.06 -12.00
C ALA A 196 28.28 18.16 -11.38
N ALA A 197 29.10 19.07 -11.92
CA ALA A 197 30.32 19.51 -11.24
C ALA A 197 29.95 20.10 -9.87
N TYR A 198 30.80 19.93 -8.86
CA TYR A 198 30.53 20.42 -7.50
C TYR A 198 29.29 19.84 -6.81
N SER A 199 28.84 18.66 -7.26
CA SER A 199 27.83 17.87 -6.55
C SER A 199 28.35 17.36 -5.21
N ASN A 200 27.54 17.50 -4.17
CA ASN A 200 27.81 16.94 -2.84
C ASN A 200 26.97 15.70 -2.52
N ALA A 201 26.05 15.34 -3.42
CA ALA A 201 25.11 14.24 -3.23
C ALA A 201 25.78 12.93 -3.64
N THR A 202 26.08 12.09 -2.64
CA THR A 202 26.64 10.76 -2.87
C THR A 202 25.57 9.79 -3.35
N ALA A 203 25.94 8.94 -4.30
CA ALA A 203 25.11 7.84 -4.75
C ALA A 203 24.87 6.81 -3.63
N ASN A 204 23.77 6.08 -3.73
CA ASN A 204 23.52 4.92 -2.92
C ASN A 204 24.52 3.79 -3.19
N THR A 205 24.87 3.02 -2.15
CA THR A 205 25.73 1.83 -2.30
C THR A 205 25.13 0.86 -3.31
N GLY A 206 25.93 0.47 -4.31
CA GLY A 206 25.48 -0.41 -5.40
C GLY A 206 24.90 0.32 -6.61
N PHE A 207 24.79 1.64 -6.57
CA PHE A 207 24.40 2.40 -7.75
C PHE A 207 25.48 2.32 -8.84
N ASN A 208 25.02 2.14 -10.07
CA ASN A 208 25.79 2.31 -11.29
C ASN A 208 24.90 3.10 -12.27
N PRO A 209 25.41 4.11 -12.99
CA PRO A 209 24.61 4.85 -13.96
C PRO A 209 23.94 3.93 -15.00
N PRO A 210 22.81 4.37 -15.59
CA PRO A 210 22.18 3.64 -16.68
C PRO A 210 23.17 3.45 -17.84
N PRO A 211 23.18 2.28 -18.50
CA PRO A 211 24.18 1.89 -19.50
C PRO A 211 23.95 2.57 -20.85
N LEU A 212 24.09 3.90 -20.87
CA LEU A 212 23.79 4.75 -22.03
C LEU A 212 25.01 5.06 -22.89
N SER A 213 26.21 4.71 -22.44
CA SER A 213 27.44 4.97 -23.19
C SER A 213 27.57 4.07 -24.43
N ASP A 214 28.32 4.54 -25.42
CA ASP A 214 28.59 3.80 -26.66
C ASP A 214 29.44 2.54 -26.46
N THR A 215 29.99 2.36 -25.26
CA THR A 215 30.74 1.17 -24.87
C THR A 215 29.85 -0.07 -24.69
N PHE A 216 28.53 0.11 -24.54
CA PHE A 216 27.60 -1.02 -24.41
C PHE A 216 27.14 -1.52 -25.78
N THR A 217 27.23 -2.82 -25.99
CA THR A 217 26.82 -3.48 -27.22
C THR A 217 25.29 -3.57 -27.31
N GLY A 218 24.69 -3.09 -28.38
CA GLY A 218 23.23 -3.12 -28.53
C GLY A 218 22.75 -2.08 -29.53
N SER A 219 21.85 -2.50 -30.41
CA SER A 219 21.26 -1.68 -31.47
C SER A 219 20.07 -0.85 -30.97
N THR A 220 19.39 -1.31 -29.92
CA THR A 220 18.22 -0.64 -29.34
C THR A 220 18.49 -0.15 -27.92
N LEU A 221 17.76 0.89 -27.49
CA LEU A 221 17.81 1.37 -26.10
C LEU A 221 17.47 0.24 -25.12
N LYS A 222 16.49 -0.61 -25.45
CA LYS A 222 16.10 -1.76 -24.62
C LYS A 222 17.29 -2.71 -24.38
N GLU A 223 18.02 -3.07 -25.44
CA GLU A 223 19.19 -3.95 -25.32
C GLU A 223 20.25 -3.35 -24.40
N LYS A 224 20.53 -2.04 -24.55
CA LYS A 224 21.47 -1.34 -23.68
C LYS A 224 20.99 -1.34 -22.21
N MET A 225 19.76 -0.87 -21.96
CA MET A 225 19.19 -0.76 -20.61
C MET A 225 19.07 -2.11 -19.87
N ASN A 226 18.84 -3.20 -20.60
CA ASN A 226 18.78 -4.55 -20.07
C ASN A 226 20.15 -5.16 -19.72
N GLN A 227 21.25 -4.46 -19.98
CA GLN A 227 22.60 -4.87 -19.58
C GLN A 227 23.09 -4.18 -18.32
N TRP A 228 22.25 -3.32 -17.71
CA TRP A 228 22.61 -2.63 -16.48
C TRP A 228 23.03 -3.63 -15.41
N GLN A 229 24.10 -3.29 -14.69
CA GLN A 229 24.65 -4.08 -13.61
C GLN A 229 24.89 -3.16 -12.42
N THR A 230 24.52 -3.62 -11.22
CA THR A 230 24.84 -2.92 -9.97
C THR A 230 26.36 -2.83 -9.76
N ALA A 231 26.80 -1.79 -9.03
CA ALA A 231 28.20 -1.69 -8.60
C ALA A 231 28.56 -2.68 -7.47
N LEU A 232 27.58 -3.41 -6.92
CA LEU A 232 27.85 -4.46 -5.94
C LEU A 232 28.52 -5.67 -6.62
N GLY A 233 29.56 -6.22 -5.99
CA GLY A 233 30.12 -7.51 -6.38
C GLY A 233 29.08 -8.65 -6.31
N ALA A 234 29.35 -9.82 -6.90
CA ALA A 234 28.37 -10.91 -7.05
C ALA A 234 27.60 -11.26 -5.77
N SER A 235 28.29 -11.37 -4.62
CA SER A 235 27.71 -11.68 -3.30
C SER A 235 27.24 -10.45 -2.50
N GLY A 236 27.41 -9.24 -3.02
CA GLY A 236 26.98 -8.01 -2.35
C GLY A 236 25.46 -7.92 -2.20
N SER A 237 25.01 -7.21 -1.18
CA SER A 237 23.58 -6.93 -0.91
C SER A 237 23.36 -5.42 -0.81
N TYR A 238 22.15 -4.97 -1.14
CA TYR A 238 21.76 -3.58 -0.95
C TYR A 238 21.61 -3.26 0.54
N THR A 239 21.87 -2.00 0.89
CA THR A 239 21.63 -1.46 2.24
C THR A 239 20.29 -0.75 2.34
N GLN A 240 19.77 -0.32 1.19
CA GLN A 240 18.47 0.33 1.00
C GLN A 240 17.37 -0.70 1.22
N ARG A 241 16.47 -0.40 2.14
CA ARG A 241 15.34 -1.28 2.45
C ARG A 241 14.23 -1.15 1.41
N VAL A 242 13.50 -2.23 1.18
CA VAL A 242 12.22 -2.15 0.46
C VAL A 242 11.17 -1.62 1.43
N GLU A 243 10.68 -0.41 1.16
CA GLU A 243 9.69 0.30 1.97
C GLU A 243 8.28 -0.18 1.65
N THR A 244 7.47 -0.44 2.67
CA THR A 244 6.05 -0.75 2.44
C THR A 244 5.30 0.54 2.12
N LEU A 245 4.73 0.63 0.91
CA LEU A 245 3.91 1.76 0.49
C LEU A 245 2.45 1.58 0.94
N VAL A 246 1.87 0.40 0.66
CA VAL A 246 0.49 0.07 0.97
C VAL A 246 0.37 -1.39 1.42
N ASP A 247 -0.48 -1.60 2.43
CA ASP A 247 -0.87 -2.90 2.97
C ASP A 247 -2.28 -3.27 2.47
N PHE A 248 -2.80 -4.45 2.84
CA PHE A 248 -4.13 -4.92 2.45
C PHE A 248 -4.28 -5.09 0.93
N ILE A 249 -3.28 -5.65 0.26
CA ILE A 249 -3.35 -5.98 -1.17
C ILE A 249 -3.83 -7.41 -1.35
N SER A 250 -4.76 -7.61 -2.28
CA SER A 250 -5.25 -8.93 -2.62
C SER A 250 -4.16 -9.75 -3.32
N THR A 251 -4.03 -11.03 -3.00
CA THR A 251 -3.22 -11.98 -3.76
C THR A 251 -3.93 -12.50 -5.01
N THR A 252 -5.22 -12.19 -5.15
CA THR A 252 -6.09 -12.70 -6.21
C THR A 252 -6.90 -11.58 -6.88
N SER A 253 -7.11 -11.69 -8.19
CA SER A 253 -7.84 -10.73 -9.02
C SER A 253 -8.41 -11.44 -10.25
N PRO A 254 -9.49 -10.92 -10.87
CA PRO A 254 -9.87 -11.30 -12.22
C PRO A 254 -8.69 -11.21 -13.18
N ALA A 255 -8.64 -12.12 -14.16
CA ALA A 255 -7.57 -12.17 -15.14
C ALA A 255 -7.50 -10.86 -15.94
N ILE A 256 -6.33 -10.23 -15.95
CA ILE A 256 -6.02 -9.07 -16.78
C ILE A 256 -5.32 -9.54 -18.06
N THR A 257 -5.76 -9.04 -19.21
CA THR A 257 -5.12 -9.27 -20.51
C THR A 257 -4.48 -7.98 -21.02
N CYS A 258 -3.22 -8.06 -21.44
CA CYS A 258 -2.51 -6.96 -22.09
C CYS A 258 -2.18 -7.41 -23.53
N PRO A 259 -2.95 -6.99 -24.56
CA PRO A 259 -2.73 -7.44 -25.94
C PRO A 259 -1.45 -6.85 -26.56
N ALA A 260 -1.16 -5.57 -26.26
CA ALA A 260 0.02 -4.81 -26.68
C ALA A 260 0.14 -3.55 -25.80
N PRO A 261 0.31 -3.75 -24.49
CA PRO A 261 1.64 -3.85 -23.85
C PRO A 261 1.91 -5.24 -23.24
N LYS A 262 3.12 -5.50 -22.73
CA LYS A 262 3.41 -6.77 -22.04
C LYS A 262 2.91 -6.75 -20.60
N LEU A 263 2.22 -7.81 -20.20
CA LEU A 263 1.83 -8.01 -18.80
C LEU A 263 3.08 -8.32 -17.95
N VAL A 264 3.18 -7.63 -16.83
CA VAL A 264 4.19 -7.83 -15.80
C VAL A 264 3.51 -8.28 -14.51
N GLY A 265 4.00 -9.39 -13.95
CA GLY A 265 3.38 -10.08 -12.82
C GLY A 265 2.39 -11.17 -13.23
N SER A 266 1.62 -11.67 -12.27
CA SER A 266 0.58 -12.65 -12.55
C SER A 266 -0.70 -11.96 -13.05
N PRO A 267 -1.39 -12.47 -14.08
CA PRO A 267 -2.66 -11.90 -14.56
C PRO A 267 -3.77 -11.96 -13.51
N THR A 268 -3.63 -12.82 -12.51
CA THR A 268 -4.62 -13.04 -11.45
C THR A 268 -4.17 -12.50 -10.10
N SER A 269 -3.11 -11.68 -10.06
CA SER A 269 -2.65 -11.01 -8.83
C SER A 269 -3.43 -9.71 -8.59
N GLY A 270 -3.56 -9.29 -7.32
CA GLY A 270 -4.09 -7.96 -6.99
C GLY A 270 -3.12 -6.80 -7.21
N PHE A 271 -1.90 -7.08 -7.69
CA PHE A 271 -0.99 -6.08 -8.23
C PHE A 271 -0.32 -6.62 -9.50
N SER A 272 -0.57 -5.93 -10.61
CA SER A 272 -0.04 -6.24 -11.94
C SER A 272 0.10 -4.97 -12.77
N ALA A 273 0.94 -4.99 -13.81
CA ALA A 273 1.09 -3.85 -14.71
C ALA A 273 1.15 -4.30 -16.18
N CYS A 274 0.53 -3.54 -17.08
CA CYS A 274 0.81 -3.63 -18.51
C CYS A 274 1.87 -2.57 -18.86
N VAL A 275 3.03 -2.98 -19.36
CA VAL A 275 4.15 -2.09 -19.68
C VAL A 275 4.44 -2.07 -21.17
N ASP A 276 4.49 -0.87 -21.72
CA ASP A 276 5.03 -0.55 -23.04
C ASP A 276 6.34 0.21 -22.87
N SER A 277 7.46 -0.47 -23.06
CA SER A 277 8.79 0.12 -22.90
C SER A 277 9.21 0.99 -24.09
N ALA A 278 8.57 0.86 -25.26
CA ALA A 278 8.87 1.69 -26.42
C ALA A 278 8.30 3.09 -26.25
N GLU A 279 7.06 3.18 -25.75
CA GLU A 279 6.37 4.45 -25.50
C GLU A 279 6.58 5.01 -24.07
N VAL A 280 7.31 4.26 -23.22
CA VAL A 280 7.52 4.57 -21.80
C VAL A 280 6.16 4.75 -21.08
N VAL A 281 5.22 3.84 -21.34
CA VAL A 281 3.87 3.85 -20.77
C VAL A 281 3.67 2.63 -19.88
N ALA A 282 3.08 2.83 -18.71
CA ALA A 282 2.63 1.73 -17.86
C ALA A 282 1.19 1.95 -17.42
N GLN A 283 0.40 0.89 -17.46
CA GLN A 283 -0.91 0.82 -16.82
C GLN A 283 -0.83 -0.12 -15.62
N VAL A 284 -1.02 0.44 -14.44
CA VAL A 284 -0.95 -0.28 -13.16
C VAL A 284 -2.36 -0.65 -12.72
N TYR A 285 -2.53 -1.90 -12.29
CA TYR A 285 -3.78 -2.42 -11.73
C TYR A 285 -3.55 -2.81 -10.28
N LEU A 286 -4.41 -2.31 -9.40
CA LEU A 286 -4.41 -2.61 -7.98
C LEU A 286 -5.77 -3.12 -7.52
N ARG A 287 -5.73 -4.08 -6.61
CA ARG A 287 -6.89 -4.60 -5.89
C ARG A 287 -6.54 -4.73 -4.42
N GLY A 288 -7.29 -4.01 -3.60
CA GLY A 288 -7.22 -4.10 -2.15
C GLY A 288 -7.99 -5.30 -1.59
N ASN A 289 -7.82 -5.54 -0.29
CA ASN A 289 -8.48 -6.56 0.49
C ASN A 289 -8.93 -5.98 1.84
N ALA A 290 -10.11 -5.35 1.82
CA ALA A 290 -10.72 -4.76 3.02
C ALA A 290 -11.19 -5.84 4.02
N PHE A 291 -11.35 -7.10 3.58
CA PHE A 291 -11.81 -8.18 4.45
C PHE A 291 -10.83 -8.47 5.60
N VAL A 292 -9.53 -8.34 5.35
CA VAL A 292 -8.48 -8.54 6.36
C VAL A 292 -8.60 -7.49 7.48
N ARG A 293 -9.10 -6.28 7.21
CA ARG A 293 -9.35 -5.26 8.25
C ARG A 293 -10.44 -5.66 9.24
N LEU A 294 -11.38 -6.49 8.80
CA LEU A 294 -12.53 -6.92 9.61
C LEU A 294 -12.21 -8.17 10.43
N ASN A 295 -11.48 -9.11 9.84
CA ASN A 295 -11.31 -10.46 10.41
C ASN A 295 -9.86 -10.80 10.76
N ASN A 296 -8.91 -9.89 10.51
CA ASN A 296 -7.47 -10.07 10.67
C ASN A 296 -6.96 -11.41 10.07
N ASN A 297 -7.58 -11.82 8.97
CA ASN A 297 -7.34 -13.10 8.34
C ASN A 297 -7.37 -12.96 6.82
N ASN A 298 -6.34 -13.47 6.15
CA ASN A 298 -6.17 -13.43 4.69
C ASN A 298 -6.64 -14.71 3.97
N ASN A 299 -7.47 -15.53 4.63
CA ASN A 299 -7.96 -16.80 4.07
C ASN A 299 -9.00 -16.64 2.94
N ILE A 300 -9.51 -15.43 2.69
CA ILE A 300 -10.50 -15.21 1.64
C ILE A 300 -9.83 -14.66 0.39
N ALA A 301 -9.87 -15.46 -0.67
CA ALA A 301 -9.56 -15.03 -2.02
C ALA A 301 -10.75 -14.27 -2.64
N PHE A 302 -10.44 -13.40 -3.61
CA PHE A 302 -11.43 -12.71 -4.40
C PHE A 302 -12.39 -13.70 -5.07
N ASN A 303 -13.69 -13.43 -4.95
CA ASN A 303 -14.75 -14.04 -5.73
C ASN A 303 -15.93 -13.07 -5.86
N ASN A 304 -16.85 -13.34 -6.78
CA ASN A 304 -17.96 -12.44 -7.08
C ASN A 304 -18.90 -12.17 -5.90
N ASN A 305 -19.02 -13.10 -4.94
CA ASN A 305 -19.91 -12.94 -3.78
C ASN A 305 -19.36 -11.98 -2.73
N VAL A 306 -18.04 -11.77 -2.70
CA VAL A 306 -17.34 -10.88 -1.75
C VAL A 306 -16.69 -9.69 -2.43
N ALA A 307 -16.99 -9.44 -3.71
CA ALA A 307 -16.32 -8.42 -4.52
C ALA A 307 -16.35 -7.01 -3.90
N THR A 308 -17.36 -6.70 -3.09
CA THR A 308 -17.51 -5.42 -2.36
C THR A 308 -16.40 -5.17 -1.33
N TYR A 309 -15.71 -6.21 -0.86
CA TYR A 309 -14.56 -6.09 0.06
C TYR A 309 -13.21 -5.99 -0.66
N PHE A 310 -13.21 -6.03 -2.00
CA PHE A 310 -12.00 -6.00 -2.81
C PHE A 310 -12.04 -4.80 -3.77
N PRO A 311 -11.91 -3.57 -3.24
CA PRO A 311 -11.86 -2.38 -4.07
C PRO A 311 -10.71 -2.50 -5.07
N ASN A 312 -10.91 -1.99 -6.27
CA ASN A 312 -9.93 -2.06 -7.34
C ASN A 312 -9.81 -0.71 -8.02
N GLY A 313 -8.64 -0.45 -8.58
CA GLY A 313 -8.36 0.75 -9.34
C GLY A 313 -7.28 0.47 -10.37
N SER A 314 -7.24 1.29 -11.40
CA SER A 314 -6.14 1.27 -12.36
C SER A 314 -5.79 2.68 -12.79
N ILE A 315 -4.52 2.90 -13.10
CA ILE A 315 -4.04 4.17 -13.62
C ILE A 315 -3.06 3.92 -14.75
N ARG A 316 -3.17 4.69 -15.83
CA ARG A 316 -2.22 4.69 -16.93
C ARG A 316 -1.40 5.96 -16.86
N ALA A 317 -0.09 5.82 -16.83
CA ALA A 317 0.86 6.93 -16.79
C ALA A 317 1.90 6.76 -17.91
N GLN A 318 2.30 7.88 -18.50
CA GLN A 318 3.39 7.97 -19.47
C GLN A 318 4.56 8.70 -18.84
N GLY A 319 5.75 8.14 -18.97
CA GLY A 319 7.00 8.78 -18.60
C GLY A 319 7.28 9.99 -19.48
N ARG A 320 7.58 11.12 -18.85
CA ARG A 320 7.93 12.38 -19.53
C ARG A 320 9.42 12.70 -19.39
N GLY A 321 10.19 11.78 -18.80
CA GLY A 321 11.62 11.91 -18.65
C GLY A 321 12.32 11.66 -19.98
N PHE A 322 13.37 12.44 -20.26
CA PHE A 322 14.18 12.29 -21.47
C PHE A 322 15.57 11.76 -21.11
N LEU A 323 16.06 10.81 -21.89
CA LEU A 323 17.47 10.41 -21.89
C LEU A 323 18.25 11.35 -22.79
N PHE A 324 19.29 11.98 -22.25
CA PHE A 324 20.31 12.58 -23.08
C PHE A 324 21.31 11.50 -23.47
N THR A 325 21.17 10.95 -24.68
CA THR A 325 22.24 10.18 -25.31
C THR A 325 23.23 11.20 -25.89
N LYS A 326 24.50 11.11 -25.51
CA LYS A 326 25.56 11.87 -26.20
C LYS A 326 25.84 11.27 -27.56
#